data_AF-A0A1A3DKC3-F1
#
_entry.id   AF-A0A1A3DKC3-F1
#
_cell.length_a   1.000
_cell.length_b   1.000
_cell.length_c   1.000
_cell.angle_alpha   90.00
_cell.angle_beta   90.00
_cell.angle_gamma   90.00
#
_symmetry.space_group_name_H-M   'P 1'
#
loop_
_entity.id
_entity.type
_entity.pdbx_description
1 polymer ?
#
loop_
_entity_poly.entity_id
_entity_poly.type
_entity_poly.pdbx_seq_one_letter_code
_entity_poly.pdbx_strand_id
1 'polypeptide(L)'
;MDGNAPGEPLPFGPPSTPRRPWFGIAVVAAILISGTLIAAAIFFKGSGESSTPTAGTSGKPATQSDGRSKTCGAWATAKIDFKSTPRLPQGWDYSTPGIDQLIAGRTAMLEKILNVFRSQIAPAPVDVAAAANLFVEKQEAEVRKLPAHTFDAADVYAIDGAYLALDRACGVN
;
A
#
# COMPACT_ATOMS: atom_id res chain seq x y z
N MET A 1 -14.21 -0.47 75.71
CA MET A 1 -15.19 -0.31 74.63
C MET A 1 -14.99 1.10 74.10
N ASP A 2 -14.39 1.44 72.97
CA ASP A 2 -13.80 0.81 71.78
C ASP A 2 -12.98 1.98 71.16
N GLY A 3 -11.70 1.92 70.79
CA GLY A 3 -11.10 1.01 69.83
C GLY A 3 -11.38 1.45 68.39
N ASN A 4 -10.71 2.49 67.86
CA ASN A 4 -10.23 2.45 66.47
C ASN A 4 -9.26 3.58 66.07
N ALA A 5 -8.12 3.14 65.53
CA ALA A 5 -7.10 3.91 64.83
C ALA A 5 -7.51 4.09 63.33
N PRO A 6 -6.77 4.91 62.54
CA PRO A 6 -7.19 5.36 61.22
C PRO A 6 -6.87 4.33 60.13
N GLY A 7 -7.87 3.95 59.34
CA GLY A 7 -7.75 3.02 58.21
C GLY A 7 -7.57 3.76 56.88
N GLU A 8 -6.51 3.41 56.19
CA GLU A 8 -5.99 3.91 54.90
C GLU A 8 -6.96 3.82 53.70
N PRO A 9 -6.71 4.58 52.62
CA PRO A 9 -7.54 4.57 51.41
C PRO A 9 -7.36 3.26 50.62
N LEU A 10 -8.47 2.60 50.27
CA LEU A 10 -8.47 1.43 49.39
C LEU A 10 -8.28 1.86 47.91
N PRO A 11 -7.26 1.34 47.20
CA PRO A 11 -7.07 1.59 45.79
C PRO A 11 -7.93 0.62 44.97
N PHE A 12 -9.11 1.06 44.51
CA PHE A 12 -9.89 0.32 43.52
C PHE A 12 -9.63 0.86 42.12
N GLY A 13 -8.43 0.59 41.59
CA GLY A 13 -8.22 0.56 40.15
C GLY A 13 -8.76 -0.77 39.61
N PRO A 14 -9.52 -0.80 38.50
CA PRO A 14 -9.92 -2.07 37.90
C PRO A 14 -8.66 -2.85 37.48
N PRO A 15 -8.70 -4.20 37.54
CA PRO A 15 -7.56 -5.03 37.17
C PRO A 15 -7.13 -4.72 35.74
N SER A 16 -5.84 -4.47 35.55
CA SER A 16 -5.23 -4.39 34.23
C SER A 16 -5.42 -5.75 33.55
N THR A 17 -6.39 -5.85 32.64
CA THR A 17 -6.49 -7.02 31.77
C THR A 17 -5.17 -7.15 31.02
N PRO A 18 -4.61 -8.38 30.91
CA PRO A 18 -3.38 -8.58 30.17
C PRO A 18 -3.58 -8.08 28.73
N ARG A 19 -2.71 -7.16 28.30
CA ARG A 19 -2.56 -6.73 26.91
C ARG A 19 -2.46 -7.99 26.06
N ARG A 20 -3.54 -8.34 25.35
CA ARG A 20 -3.47 -9.30 24.26
C ARG A 20 -2.58 -8.67 23.18
N PRO A 21 -1.44 -9.27 22.81
CA PRO A 21 -0.76 -8.86 21.59
C PRO A 21 -1.66 -9.27 20.42
N TRP A 22 -2.31 -8.30 19.79
CA TRP A 22 -3.27 -8.54 18.69
C TRP A 22 -2.58 -8.98 17.37
N PHE A 23 -1.27 -9.19 17.37
CA PHE A 23 -0.63 -9.93 16.28
C PHE A 23 0.15 -11.09 16.87
N GLY A 24 -0.55 -12.22 17.00
CA GLY A 24 0.00 -13.42 17.62
C GLY A 24 -0.63 -14.70 17.08
N ILE A 25 -0.40 -15.01 15.80
CA ILE A 25 -0.29 -16.41 15.35
C ILE A 25 0.87 -16.50 14.35
N ALA A 26 1.89 -17.25 14.73
CA ALA A 26 2.95 -17.71 13.84
C ALA A 26 2.42 -18.84 12.95
N VAL A 27 2.56 -18.69 11.63
CA VAL A 27 2.61 -19.83 10.70
C VAL A 27 3.78 -19.60 9.75
N VAL A 28 4.78 -20.47 9.88
CA VAL A 28 5.84 -20.70 8.90
C VAL A 28 5.23 -21.53 7.78
N ALA A 29 5.21 -21.05 6.53
CA ALA A 29 5.47 -21.86 5.33
C ALA A 29 5.37 -21.06 4.01
N ALA A 30 6.42 -21.23 3.21
CA ALA A 30 6.56 -21.03 1.76
C ALA A 30 6.40 -19.61 1.20
N ILE A 31 7.56 -18.95 1.07
CA ILE A 31 7.83 -18.03 -0.04
C ILE A 31 7.57 -18.80 -1.35
N LEU A 32 6.45 -18.50 -2.02
CA LEU A 32 6.34 -18.66 -3.45
C LEU A 32 6.42 -17.27 -4.05
N ILE A 33 7.65 -16.84 -4.33
CA ILE A 33 7.90 -15.86 -5.39
C ILE A 33 7.51 -16.60 -6.67
N SER A 34 6.23 -16.50 -7.05
CA SER A 34 5.82 -16.79 -8.42
C SER A 34 6.32 -15.65 -9.29
N GLY A 35 7.60 -15.76 -9.64
CA GLY A 35 8.14 -15.09 -10.80
C GLY A 35 7.43 -15.58 -12.06
N THR A 36 7.42 -14.70 -13.06
CA THR A 36 6.95 -14.86 -14.45
C THR A 36 5.42 -14.74 -14.62
N LEU A 37 4.93 -13.89 -15.52
CA LEU A 37 5.30 -13.85 -16.93
C LEU A 37 5.73 -12.48 -17.46
N ILE A 38 6.92 -12.49 -18.05
CA ILE A 38 7.34 -11.60 -19.12
C ILE A 38 6.33 -11.73 -20.26
N ALA A 39 5.61 -10.67 -20.58
CA ALA A 39 5.02 -10.47 -21.91
C ALA A 39 5.83 -9.40 -22.65
N ALA A 40 7.12 -9.67 -22.82
CA ALA A 40 7.90 -9.07 -23.88
C ALA A 40 7.54 -9.82 -25.16
N ALA A 41 6.65 -9.25 -25.97
CA ALA A 41 6.57 -9.60 -27.39
C ALA A 41 7.79 -9.00 -28.10
N ILE A 42 8.98 -9.55 -27.85
CA ILE A 42 10.11 -9.38 -28.76
C ILE A 42 10.19 -10.66 -29.58
N PHE A 43 9.54 -10.59 -30.74
CA PHE A 43 9.78 -11.51 -31.86
C PHE A 43 11.27 -11.48 -32.19
N PHE A 44 12.01 -12.54 -31.86
CA PHE A 44 13.23 -12.92 -32.58
C PHE A 44 13.45 -14.43 -32.45
N LYS A 45 12.91 -15.17 -33.41
CA LYS A 45 13.41 -16.48 -33.79
C LYS A 45 13.64 -16.46 -35.30
N GLY A 46 14.89 -16.22 -35.67
CA GLY A 46 15.35 -16.16 -37.04
C GLY A 46 16.84 -15.86 -37.09
N SER A 47 17.66 -16.90 -36.98
CA SER A 47 19.05 -16.92 -37.46
C SER A 47 19.02 -17.83 -38.69
N GLY A 48 18.96 -17.27 -39.90
CA GLY A 48 20.08 -17.16 -40.85
C GLY A 48 19.78 -18.07 -42.05
N GLU A 49 19.38 -17.53 -43.20
CA GLU A 49 20.30 -17.22 -44.30
C GLU A 49 19.95 -15.88 -45.01
N SER A 50 20.93 -14.96 -44.95
CA SER A 50 21.25 -13.74 -45.73
C SER A 50 20.21 -12.99 -46.57
N SER A 51 19.97 -11.71 -46.21
CA SER A 51 19.90 -10.57 -47.14
C SER A 51 20.14 -9.22 -46.43
N THR A 52 21.33 -8.67 -46.66
CA THR A 52 21.73 -7.23 -46.73
C THR A 52 21.56 -6.31 -45.50
N PRO A 53 22.62 -5.59 -45.07
CA PRO A 53 22.57 -4.68 -43.92
C PRO A 53 21.99 -3.32 -44.33
N THR A 54 20.75 -3.04 -43.94
CA THR A 54 20.27 -1.64 -43.87
C THR A 54 20.70 -1.08 -42.52
N ALA A 55 21.68 -0.17 -42.54
CA ALA A 55 21.91 0.76 -41.44
C ALA A 55 20.62 1.56 -41.22
N GLY A 56 19.92 1.27 -40.13
CA GLY A 56 18.63 1.87 -39.79
C GLY A 56 18.62 2.31 -38.34
N THR A 57 19.03 3.57 -38.13
CA THR A 57 18.74 4.42 -36.97
C THR A 57 19.11 3.84 -35.60
N SER A 58 20.20 4.36 -35.02
CA SER A 58 20.33 4.52 -33.57
C SER A 58 19.04 5.15 -33.05
N GLY A 59 18.14 4.32 -32.53
CA GLY A 59 16.99 4.78 -31.77
C GLY A 59 17.54 5.53 -30.57
N LYS A 60 17.43 6.86 -30.63
CA LYS A 60 17.61 7.78 -29.50
C LYS A 60 17.05 7.10 -28.23
N PRO A 61 17.76 7.12 -27.08
CA PRO A 61 17.21 6.54 -25.86
C PRO A 61 15.81 7.13 -25.68
N ALA A 62 14.81 6.26 -25.58
CA ALA A 62 13.44 6.70 -25.38
C ALA A 62 13.43 7.71 -24.25
N THR A 63 12.68 8.79 -24.42
CA THR A 63 12.39 9.81 -23.41
C THR A 63 11.63 9.15 -22.23
N GLN A 64 12.29 8.25 -21.49
CA GLN A 64 11.78 7.56 -20.30
C GLN A 64 11.70 8.51 -19.10
N SER A 65 12.32 9.69 -19.22
CA SER A 65 12.34 10.73 -18.19
C SER A 65 10.96 11.31 -17.92
N ASP A 66 10.15 11.56 -18.94
CA ASP A 66 8.97 12.41 -18.80
C ASP A 66 7.82 11.67 -18.11
N GLY A 67 7.58 10.42 -18.52
CA GLY A 67 6.57 9.57 -17.90
C GLY A 67 6.92 9.16 -16.47
N ARG A 68 8.20 8.84 -16.20
CA ARG A 68 8.69 8.58 -14.83
C ARG A 68 8.52 9.82 -13.96
N SER A 69 8.95 10.99 -14.43
CA SER A 69 8.84 12.24 -13.67
C SER A 69 7.40 12.60 -13.38
N LYS A 70 6.47 12.36 -14.32
CA LYS A 70 5.04 12.57 -14.11
C LYS A 70 4.49 11.65 -13.02
N THR A 71 4.64 10.32 -13.17
CA THR A 71 4.10 9.36 -12.18
C THR A 71 4.73 9.54 -10.81
N CYS A 72 6.05 9.71 -10.74
CA CYS A 72 6.77 9.85 -9.47
C CYS A 72 6.59 11.24 -8.83
N GLY A 73 6.43 12.30 -9.63
CA GLY A 73 6.01 13.60 -9.12
C GLY A 73 4.60 13.55 -8.54
N ALA A 74 3.65 12.91 -9.24
CA ALA A 74 2.31 12.68 -8.72
C ALA A 74 2.32 11.79 -7.46
N TRP A 75 3.24 10.82 -7.38
CA TRP A 75 3.41 9.99 -6.20
C TRP A 75 3.87 10.79 -4.99
N ALA A 76 4.82 11.71 -5.16
CA ALA A 76 5.25 12.61 -4.09
C ALA A 76 4.08 13.44 -3.54
N THR A 77 3.21 13.97 -4.40
CA THR A 77 1.99 14.67 -4.00
C THR A 77 1.00 13.75 -3.30
N ALA A 78 0.71 12.58 -3.89
CA ALA A 78 -0.22 11.61 -3.33
C ALA A 78 0.20 11.18 -1.91
N LYS A 79 1.49 11.01 -1.64
CA LYS A 79 2.01 10.72 -0.29
C LYS A 79 1.65 11.79 0.74
N ILE A 80 1.67 13.07 0.35
CA ILE A 80 1.27 14.18 1.22
C ILE A 80 -0.23 14.10 1.48
N ASP A 81 -1.02 13.84 0.44
CA ASP A 81 -2.47 13.72 0.56
C ASP A 81 -2.87 12.52 1.44
N PHE A 82 -2.22 11.37 1.30
CA PHE A 82 -2.46 10.20 2.15
C PHE A 82 -2.14 10.47 3.62
N LYS A 83 -1.13 11.31 3.93
CA LYS A 83 -0.84 11.72 5.31
C LYS A 83 -1.94 12.60 5.91
N SER A 84 -2.68 13.32 5.08
CA SER A 84 -3.84 14.13 5.51
C SER A 84 -5.10 13.31 5.73
N THR A 85 -5.10 12.04 5.31
CA THR A 85 -6.27 11.16 5.46
C THR A 85 -6.55 10.86 6.93
N PRO A 86 -7.81 10.97 7.39
CA PRO A 86 -8.20 10.57 8.74
C PRO A 86 -7.68 9.19 9.08
N ARG A 87 -6.97 9.11 10.21
CA ARG A 87 -6.48 7.85 10.75
C ARG A 87 -7.57 7.22 11.59
N LEU A 88 -7.71 5.90 11.46
CA LEU A 88 -8.52 5.14 12.39
C LEU A 88 -7.85 5.16 13.78
N PRO A 89 -8.62 5.21 14.88
CA PRO A 89 -8.06 5.31 16.23
C PRO A 89 -7.13 4.16 16.55
N GLN A 90 -6.03 4.39 17.28
CA GLN A 90 -5.15 3.28 17.63
C GLN A 90 -5.89 2.22 18.44
N GLY A 91 -5.78 0.94 18.04
CA GLY A 91 -6.43 -0.19 18.72
C GLY A 91 -7.93 -0.32 18.44
N TRP A 92 -8.45 0.38 17.44
CA TRP A 92 -9.83 0.21 16.97
C TRP A 92 -10.10 -1.22 16.49
N ASP A 93 -11.35 -1.64 16.60
CA ASP A 93 -11.91 -2.79 15.90
C ASP A 93 -13.30 -2.43 15.36
N TYR A 94 -13.95 -3.34 14.64
CA TYR A 94 -15.29 -3.11 14.08
C TYR A 94 -16.40 -2.96 15.14
N SER A 95 -16.13 -3.25 16.42
CA SER A 95 -17.06 -3.03 17.52
C SER A 95 -16.89 -1.65 18.19
N THR A 96 -15.86 -0.90 17.82
CA THR A 96 -15.56 0.41 18.39
C THR A 96 -16.69 1.40 18.08
N PRO A 97 -17.25 2.11 19.08
CA PRO A 97 -18.35 3.04 18.85
C PRO A 97 -18.00 4.13 17.82
N GLY A 98 -18.85 4.28 16.81
CA GLY A 98 -18.67 5.29 15.76
C GLY A 98 -17.62 4.95 14.70
N ILE A 99 -17.02 3.76 14.72
CA ILE A 99 -15.95 3.38 13.79
C ILE A 99 -16.38 3.39 12.32
N ASP A 100 -17.62 2.99 12.03
CA ASP A 100 -18.13 2.96 10.66
C ASP A 100 -18.17 4.36 10.02
N GLN A 101 -18.44 5.41 10.80
CA GLN A 101 -18.39 6.78 10.29
C GLN A 101 -16.95 7.22 9.99
N LEU A 102 -15.99 6.83 10.83
CA LEU A 102 -14.57 7.10 10.58
C LEU A 102 -14.04 6.31 9.38
N ILE A 103 -14.47 5.06 9.22
CA ILE A 103 -14.21 4.23 8.04
C ILE A 103 -14.76 4.93 6.79
N ALA A 104 -16.03 5.32 6.78
CA ALA A 104 -16.66 5.99 5.64
C ALA A 104 -15.93 7.29 5.25
N GLY A 105 -15.56 8.11 6.25
CA GLY A 105 -14.80 9.34 6.00
C GLY A 105 -13.41 9.06 5.43
N ARG A 106 -12.72 8.04 5.95
CA ARG A 106 -11.40 7.62 5.47
C ARG A 106 -11.49 7.09 4.04
N THR A 107 -12.39 6.15 3.75
CA THR A 107 -12.48 5.52 2.43
C THR A 107 -12.88 6.51 1.35
N ALA A 108 -13.78 7.46 1.62
CA ALA A 108 -14.13 8.53 0.69
C ALA A 108 -12.91 9.41 0.33
N MET A 109 -12.06 9.74 1.32
CA MET A 109 -10.86 10.51 1.06
C MET A 109 -9.81 9.71 0.28
N LEU A 110 -9.60 8.43 0.64
CA LEU A 110 -8.71 7.53 -0.09
C LEU A 110 -9.14 7.38 -1.55
N GLU A 111 -10.43 7.16 -1.81
CA GLU A 111 -10.98 7.05 -3.16
C GLU A 111 -10.70 8.29 -4.01
N LYS A 112 -10.90 9.48 -3.43
CA LYS A 112 -10.59 10.75 -4.11
C LYS A 112 -9.11 10.87 -4.46
N ILE A 113 -8.22 10.57 -3.51
CA ILE A 113 -6.76 10.63 -3.72
C ILE A 113 -6.34 9.63 -4.80
N LEU A 114 -6.84 8.40 -4.73
CA LEU A 114 -6.54 7.34 -5.68
C LEU A 114 -7.00 7.67 -7.10
N ASN A 115 -8.19 8.25 -7.26
CA ASN A 115 -8.68 8.66 -8.57
C ASN A 115 -7.79 9.73 -9.21
N VAL A 116 -7.35 10.73 -8.42
CA VAL A 116 -6.41 11.75 -8.88
C VAL A 116 -5.06 11.11 -9.23
N PHE A 117 -4.48 10.28 -8.36
CA PHE A 117 -3.19 9.65 -8.61
C PHE A 117 -3.22 8.75 -9.85
N ARG A 118 -4.26 7.91 -10.00
CA ARG A 118 -4.47 7.04 -11.16
C ARG A 118 -4.46 7.82 -12.47
N SER A 119 -5.10 9.00 -12.52
CA SER A 119 -5.12 9.84 -13.73
C SER A 119 -3.74 10.36 -14.16
N GLN A 120 -2.76 10.35 -13.24
CA GLN A 120 -1.41 10.84 -13.47
C GLN A 120 -0.41 9.73 -13.78
N ILE A 121 -0.80 8.46 -13.65
CA ILE A 121 0.07 7.32 -13.98
C ILE A 121 0.32 7.33 -15.50
N ALA A 122 1.56 7.61 -15.89
CA ALA A 122 2.01 7.42 -17.25
C ALA A 122 2.20 5.91 -17.55
N PRO A 123 1.89 5.43 -18.76
CA PRO A 123 2.05 4.01 -19.13
C PRO A 123 3.51 3.57 -19.23
N ALA A 124 4.44 4.53 -19.36
CA ALA A 124 5.87 4.28 -19.39
C ALA A 124 6.59 5.20 -18.37
N PRO A 125 7.68 4.74 -17.75
CA PRO A 125 8.28 3.41 -17.92
C PRO A 125 7.46 2.32 -17.19
N VAL A 126 7.48 1.11 -17.75
CA VAL A 126 6.55 0.02 -17.38
C VAL A 126 6.72 -0.43 -15.93
N ASP A 127 7.95 -0.40 -15.41
CA ASP A 127 8.27 -0.72 -14.02
C ASP A 127 7.58 0.24 -13.03
N VAL A 128 7.65 1.54 -13.30
CA VAL A 128 7.02 2.57 -12.47
C VAL A 128 5.50 2.49 -12.60
N ALA A 129 4.99 2.32 -13.82
CA ALA A 129 3.56 2.16 -14.07
C ALA A 129 3.00 0.92 -13.38
N ALA A 130 3.70 -0.21 -13.43
CA ALA A 130 3.29 -1.45 -12.76
C ALA A 130 3.27 -1.29 -11.24
N ALA A 131 4.32 -0.71 -10.65
CA ALA A 131 4.37 -0.45 -9.21
C ALA A 131 3.26 0.52 -8.77
N ALA A 132 2.99 1.57 -9.55
CA ALA A 132 1.93 2.53 -9.27
C ALA A 132 0.54 1.89 -9.31
N ASN A 133 0.26 1.08 -10.34
CA ASN A 133 -1.01 0.37 -10.45
C ASN A 133 -1.18 -0.69 -9.35
N LEU A 134 -0.10 -1.39 -8.96
CA LEU A 134 -0.14 -2.33 -7.84
C LEU A 134 -0.50 -1.61 -6.54
N PHE A 135 0.11 -0.46 -6.25
CA PHE A 135 -0.26 0.35 -5.09
C PHE A 135 -1.73 0.75 -5.12
N VAL A 136 -2.21 1.26 -6.26
CA VAL A 136 -3.62 1.64 -6.43
C VAL A 136 -4.55 0.46 -6.17
N GLU A 137 -4.25 -0.72 -6.71
CA GLU A 137 -5.04 -1.94 -6.51
C GLU A 137 -5.14 -2.31 -5.02
N LYS A 138 -4.03 -2.26 -4.28
CA LYS A 138 -4.04 -2.59 -2.84
C LYS A 138 -4.76 -1.55 -2.01
N GLN A 139 -4.62 -0.27 -2.33
CA GLN A 139 -5.35 0.77 -1.63
C GLN A 139 -6.87 0.73 -1.93
N GLU A 140 -7.26 0.36 -3.15
CA GLU A 140 -8.68 0.13 -3.48
C GLU A 140 -9.26 -1.09 -2.75
N ALA A 141 -8.44 -2.10 -2.48
CA ALA A 141 -8.85 -3.19 -1.61
C ALA A 141 -9.15 -2.69 -0.19
N GLU A 142 -8.39 -1.75 0.37
CA GLU A 142 -8.73 -1.09 1.65
C GLU A 142 -10.09 -0.38 1.57
N VAL A 143 -10.29 0.44 0.53
CA VAL A 143 -11.55 1.18 0.31
C VAL A 143 -12.76 0.24 0.27
N ARG A 144 -12.62 -0.94 -0.35
CA ARG A 144 -13.68 -1.95 -0.43
C ARG A 144 -13.86 -2.76 0.86
N LYS A 145 -12.76 -3.18 1.48
CA LYS A 145 -12.78 -4.15 2.58
C LYS A 145 -13.07 -3.54 3.94
N LEU A 146 -12.64 -2.28 4.18
CA LEU A 146 -12.95 -1.58 5.43
C LEU A 146 -14.45 -1.53 5.71
N PRO A 147 -15.33 -1.02 4.81
CA PRO A 147 -16.77 -1.00 5.05
C PRO A 147 -17.40 -2.40 5.01
N ALA A 148 -16.76 -3.37 4.35
CA ALA A 148 -17.21 -4.76 4.33
C ALA A 148 -16.79 -5.55 5.58
N HIS A 149 -16.09 -4.92 6.53
CA HIS A 149 -15.60 -5.54 7.77
C HIS A 149 -14.69 -6.76 7.53
N THR A 150 -13.93 -6.75 6.44
CA THR A 150 -13.03 -7.84 6.01
C THR A 150 -11.59 -7.38 5.82
N PHE A 151 -11.28 -6.16 6.24
CA PHE A 151 -9.92 -5.63 6.17
C PHE A 151 -9.11 -6.14 7.35
N ASP A 152 -7.94 -6.69 7.07
CA ASP A 152 -7.10 -7.33 8.08
C ASP A 152 -5.62 -6.92 7.97
N ALA A 153 -4.77 -7.55 8.78
CA ALA A 153 -3.34 -7.27 8.79
C ALA A 153 -2.64 -7.62 7.47
N ALA A 154 -3.10 -8.66 6.76
CA ALA A 154 -2.49 -9.05 5.49
C ALA A 154 -2.72 -7.97 4.43
N ASP A 155 -3.88 -7.30 4.46
CA ASP A 155 -4.16 -6.16 3.61
C ASP A 155 -3.24 -4.96 3.93
N VAL A 156 -3.01 -4.67 5.21
CA VAL A 156 -2.05 -3.63 5.62
C VAL A 156 -0.65 -3.94 5.09
N TYR A 157 -0.15 -5.16 5.28
CA TYR A 157 1.17 -5.55 4.77
C TYR A 157 1.26 -5.51 3.24
N ALA A 158 0.19 -5.86 2.54
CA ALA A 158 0.14 -5.79 1.08
C ALA A 158 0.22 -4.33 0.59
N ILE A 159 -0.46 -3.40 1.27
CA ILE A 159 -0.42 -1.97 0.98
C ILE A 159 0.98 -1.42 1.26
N ASP A 160 1.56 -1.70 2.42
CA ASP A 160 2.91 -1.26 2.78
C ASP A 160 3.96 -1.79 1.79
N GLY A 161 3.84 -3.05 1.38
CA GLY A 161 4.72 -3.65 0.37
C GLY A 161 4.60 -2.96 -1.00
N ALA A 162 3.38 -2.66 -1.44
CA ALA A 162 3.15 -1.95 -2.70
C ALA A 162 3.63 -0.49 -2.65
N TYR A 163 3.43 0.17 -1.51
CA TYR A 163 3.95 1.51 -1.24
C TYR A 163 5.48 1.54 -1.37
N LEU A 164 6.19 0.61 -0.70
CA LEU A 164 7.65 0.52 -0.76
C LEU A 164 8.17 0.15 -2.15
N ALA A 165 7.44 -0.70 -2.89
CA ALA A 165 7.77 -1.04 -4.26
C ALA A 165 7.70 0.19 -5.18
N LEU A 166 6.67 1.03 -5.00
CA LEU A 166 6.52 2.28 -5.74
C LEU A 166 7.56 3.33 -5.36
N ASP A 167 7.86 3.47 -4.06
CA ASP A 167 8.95 4.33 -3.57
C ASP A 167 10.29 3.95 -4.21
N ARG A 168 10.63 2.65 -4.23
CA ARG A 168 11.82 2.14 -4.92
C ARG A 168 11.80 2.42 -6.41
N ALA A 169 10.68 2.19 -7.10
CA ALA A 169 10.56 2.45 -8.54
C ALA A 169 10.74 3.94 -8.87
N CYS A 170 10.35 4.81 -7.94
CA CYS A 170 10.54 6.26 -8.04
C CYS A 170 11.86 6.78 -7.49
N GLY A 171 12.73 5.91 -6.98
CA GLY A 171 14.04 6.29 -6.43
C GLY A 171 13.95 7.07 -5.11
N VAL A 172 12.87 6.91 -4.36
CA VAL A 172 12.65 7.53 -3.05
C VAL A 172 12.78 6.43 -2.01
N ASN A 173 13.80 6.48 -1.16
CA ASN A 173 13.98 5.58 0.00
C ASN A 173 13.93 6.41 1.28
#